data_AF-A0A4R7CVU2-F1
#
_entry.id   AF-A0A4R7CVU2-F1
#
_cell.length_a   1.000
_cell.length_b   1.000
_cell.length_c   1.000
_cell.angle_alpha   90.00
_cell.angle_beta   90.00
_cell.angle_gamma   90.00
#
_symmetry.space_group_name_H-M   'P 1'
#
loop_
_entity.id
_entity.type
_entity.pdbx_description
1 polymer ?
#
loop_
_entity_poly.entity_id
_entity_poly.type
_entity_poly.pdbx_seq_one_letter_code
_entity_poly.pdbx_strand_id
1 'polypeptide(L)'
;MENPFLKNETAEELPVIHNENFFLEDSYDDGVTSKEQYIEDCKLMNNYDYIKLHSFFEQMKQRYPLHISILPSENKNTKKPYYHVVLRSENGSSGYKLYAFKGVEKIIKTYIMDGKRVELDLHVLKEKASQNNA
;
A
#
# COMPACT_ATOMS: atom_id res chain seq x y z
N MET A 1 -15.11 -27.33 30.92
CA MET A 1 -14.65 -25.93 30.92
C MET A 1 -14.52 -25.52 29.47
N GLU A 2 -15.44 -24.70 28.99
CA GLU A 2 -15.38 -24.16 27.64
C GLU A 2 -14.41 -22.96 27.64
N ASN A 3 -13.60 -22.86 26.59
CA ASN A 3 -12.61 -21.81 26.43
C ASN A 3 -13.32 -20.47 26.12
N PRO A 4 -13.23 -19.45 26.99
CA PRO A 4 -14.00 -18.20 26.84
C PRO A 4 -13.50 -17.28 25.71
N PHE A 5 -12.47 -17.67 24.95
CA PHE A 5 -11.86 -16.85 23.90
C PHE A 5 -12.35 -17.12 22.48
N LEU A 6 -13.28 -18.07 22.28
CA LEU A 6 -13.96 -18.23 21.00
C LEU A 6 -15.32 -17.53 21.04
N LYS A 7 -15.31 -16.22 21.29
CA LYS A 7 -16.40 -15.39 20.79
C LYS A 7 -16.20 -15.29 19.30
N ASN A 8 -17.14 -15.89 18.57
CA ASN A 8 -17.41 -15.58 17.18
C ASN A 8 -17.74 -14.09 17.08
N GLU A 9 -16.72 -13.25 17.05
CA GLU A 9 -16.83 -11.96 16.40
C GLU A 9 -17.08 -12.31 14.93
N THR A 10 -18.33 -12.15 14.50
CA THR A 10 -18.62 -11.89 13.10
C THR A 10 -17.61 -10.84 12.69
N ALA A 11 -16.59 -11.23 11.91
CA ALA A 11 -15.57 -10.33 11.44
C ALA A 11 -16.33 -9.18 10.79
N GLU A 12 -16.42 -8.03 11.47
CA GLU A 12 -16.80 -6.79 10.83
C GLU A 12 -15.90 -6.73 9.60
N GLU A 13 -16.49 -6.68 8.41
CA GLU A 13 -15.75 -6.66 7.16
C GLU A 13 -14.82 -5.45 7.21
N LEU A 14 -13.57 -5.70 7.62
CA LEU A 14 -12.58 -4.66 7.82
C LEU A 14 -12.49 -3.88 6.51
N PRO A 15 -12.59 -2.54 6.53
CA PRO A 15 -12.62 -1.75 5.30
C PRO A 15 -11.44 -2.10 4.40
N VAL A 16 -11.74 -2.51 3.17
CA VAL A 16 -10.73 -3.01 2.23
C VAL A 16 -10.46 -1.93 1.19
N ILE A 17 -9.19 -1.56 0.99
CA ILE A 17 -8.83 -0.74 -0.17
C ILE A 17 -8.78 -1.67 -1.38
N HIS A 18 -9.70 -1.46 -2.31
CA HIS A 18 -9.79 -2.19 -3.57
C HIS A 18 -9.33 -1.35 -4.76
N ASN A 19 -8.98 -2.03 -5.84
CA ASN A 19 -8.62 -1.40 -7.11
C ASN A 19 -9.75 -0.55 -7.72
N GLU A 20 -11.02 -0.79 -7.38
CA GLU A 20 -12.18 -0.02 -7.89
C GLU A 20 -12.16 1.42 -7.40
N ASN A 21 -11.86 1.62 -6.12
CA ASN A 21 -11.99 2.91 -5.47
C ASN A 21 -10.67 3.69 -5.41
N PHE A 22 -9.53 3.05 -5.74
CA PHE A 22 -8.20 3.65 -5.65
C PHE A 22 -8.09 5.06 -6.26
N PHE A 23 -8.71 5.29 -7.41
CA PHE A 23 -8.67 6.56 -8.14
C PHE A 23 -9.75 7.58 -7.75
N LEU A 24 -10.58 7.27 -6.75
CA LEU A 24 -11.71 8.11 -6.30
C LEU A 24 -11.29 8.99 -5.11
N GLU A 25 -10.19 9.74 -5.27
CA GLU A 25 -9.63 10.64 -4.25
C GLU A 25 -10.72 11.43 -3.51
N ASP A 26 -10.65 11.43 -2.17
CA ASP A 26 -11.53 12.15 -1.24
C ASP A 26 -13.05 11.91 -1.38
N SER A 27 -13.46 11.07 -2.34
CA SER A 27 -14.87 10.74 -2.61
C SER A 27 -15.33 9.49 -1.85
N TYR A 28 -14.37 8.67 -1.41
CA TYR A 28 -14.61 7.43 -0.66
C TYR A 28 -13.54 7.24 0.42
N ASP A 29 -13.91 6.57 1.52
CA ASP A 29 -13.01 6.28 2.64
C ASP A 29 -11.77 5.47 2.21
N ASP A 30 -11.88 4.68 1.15
CA ASP A 30 -10.80 3.87 0.56
C ASP A 30 -10.18 4.47 -0.72
N GLY A 31 -10.62 5.65 -1.16
CA GLY A 31 -10.00 6.39 -2.25
C GLY A 31 -8.58 6.86 -1.89
N VAL A 32 -7.60 6.64 -2.76
CA VAL A 32 -6.18 6.86 -2.43
C VAL A 32 -5.62 8.13 -3.08
N THR A 33 -5.89 8.31 -4.38
CA THR A 33 -5.29 9.37 -5.20
C THR A 33 -6.14 9.58 -6.46
N SER A 34 -5.86 10.61 -7.26
CA SER A 34 -6.46 10.75 -8.58
C SER A 34 -5.69 9.97 -9.64
N LYS A 35 -6.33 9.70 -10.78
CA LYS A 35 -5.69 9.02 -11.91
C LYS A 35 -4.53 9.83 -12.47
N GLU A 36 -4.72 11.14 -12.64
CA GLU A 36 -3.73 12.07 -13.16
C GLU A 36 -2.51 12.11 -12.24
N GLN A 37 -2.72 12.21 -10.94
CA GLN A 37 -1.63 12.22 -9.97
C GLN A 37 -0.87 10.90 -9.95
N TYR A 38 -1.56 9.76 -10.01
CA TYR A 38 -0.91 8.45 -10.08
C TYR A 38 -0.02 8.31 -11.33
N ILE A 39 -0.47 8.83 -12.48
CA ILE A 39 0.33 8.85 -13.71
C ILE A 39 1.59 9.71 -13.53
N GLU A 40 1.47 10.90 -12.95
CA GLU A 40 2.63 11.76 -12.65
C GLU A 40 3.61 11.08 -11.68
N ASP A 41 3.10 10.48 -10.61
CA ASP A 41 3.91 9.74 -9.65
C ASP A 41 4.64 8.57 -10.31
N CYS A 42 3.98 7.86 -11.24
CA CYS A 42 4.58 6.77 -12.01
C CYS A 42 5.71 7.25 -12.93
N LYS A 43 5.63 8.46 -13.51
CA LYS A 43 6.74 9.04 -14.30
C LYS A 43 7.97 9.34 -13.44
N LEU A 44 7.76 9.59 -12.15
CA LEU A 44 8.85 9.81 -11.20
C LEU A 44 9.46 8.50 -10.70
N MET A 45 8.80 7.36 -10.85
CA MET A 45 9.33 6.07 -10.41
C MET A 45 10.36 5.52 -11.39
N ASN A 46 11.50 5.05 -10.86
CA ASN A 46 12.39 4.20 -11.64
C ASN A 46 11.96 2.72 -11.53
N ASN A 47 12.66 1.83 -12.24
CA ASN A 47 12.33 0.40 -12.21
C ASN A 47 12.42 -0.22 -10.80
N TYR A 48 13.35 0.23 -9.97
CA TYR A 48 13.43 -0.23 -8.57
C TYR A 48 12.19 0.18 -7.79
N ASP A 49 11.77 1.44 -7.89
CA ASP A 49 10.60 1.98 -7.20
C ASP A 49 9.34 1.20 -7.59
N TYR A 50 9.16 0.93 -8.88
CA TYR A 50 8.04 0.13 -9.40
C TYR A 50 8.02 -1.30 -8.83
N ILE A 51 9.16 -2.00 -8.87
CA ILE A 51 9.28 -3.36 -8.33
C ILE A 51 8.98 -3.40 -6.83
N LYS A 52 9.43 -2.39 -6.08
CA LYS A 52 9.19 -2.31 -4.63
C LYS A 52 7.75 -1.94 -4.30
N LEU A 53 7.12 -1.07 -5.08
CA LEU A 53 5.69 -0.80 -4.94
C LEU A 53 4.84 -2.05 -5.21
N HIS A 54 5.15 -2.79 -6.28
CA HIS A 54 4.48 -4.05 -6.57
C HIS A 54 4.66 -5.07 -5.44
N SER A 55 5.90 -5.25 -4.98
CA SER A 55 6.21 -6.16 -3.86
C SER A 55 5.47 -5.74 -2.59
N PHE A 56 5.37 -4.45 -2.33
CA PHE A 56 4.65 -3.91 -1.18
C PHE A 56 3.17 -4.28 -1.21
N PHE A 57 2.47 -4.01 -2.32
CA PHE A 57 1.05 -4.37 -2.45
C PHE A 57 0.81 -5.88 -2.35
N GLU A 58 1.66 -6.70 -2.99
CA GLU A 58 1.57 -8.16 -2.86
C GLU A 58 1.81 -8.64 -1.43
N GLN A 59 2.77 -8.03 -0.72
CA GLN A 59 3.03 -8.39 0.68
C GLN A 59 1.87 -8.03 1.60
N MET A 60 1.22 -6.89 1.36
CA MET A 60 0.03 -6.47 2.11
C MET A 60 -1.16 -7.39 1.83
N LYS A 61 -1.38 -7.73 0.56
CA LYS A 61 -2.43 -8.68 0.11
C LYS A 61 -2.27 -10.06 0.75
N GLN A 62 -1.02 -10.51 0.89
CA GLN A 62 -0.67 -11.78 1.55
C GLN A 62 -0.58 -11.67 3.09
N ARG A 63 -0.83 -10.49 3.66
CA ARG A 63 -0.82 -10.21 5.10
C ARG A 63 0.51 -10.53 5.79
N TYR A 64 1.63 -10.31 5.11
CA TYR A 64 2.93 -10.47 5.75
C TYR A 64 3.18 -9.44 6.85
N PRO A 65 3.85 -9.79 7.95
CA PRO A 65 4.16 -8.82 9.02
C PRO A 65 5.22 -7.80 8.55
N LEU A 66 4.76 -6.68 7.99
CA LEU A 66 5.60 -5.57 7.54
C LEU A 66 5.82 -4.57 8.67
N HIS A 67 7.08 -4.21 8.92
CA HIS A 67 7.43 -3.05 9.73
C HIS A 67 7.74 -1.88 8.81
N ILE A 68 6.99 -0.80 8.94
CA ILE A 68 7.14 0.40 8.09
C ILE A 68 7.51 1.59 8.98
N SER A 69 8.42 2.46 8.51
CA SER A 69 8.71 3.71 9.19
C SER A 69 7.45 4.59 9.30
N ILE A 70 7.24 5.23 10.45
CA ILE A 70 6.04 6.06 10.68
C ILE A 70 6.01 7.28 9.76
N LEU A 71 7.18 7.89 9.52
CA LEU A 71 7.33 9.06 8.67
C LEU A 71 8.26 8.76 7.49
N PRO A 72 8.04 9.41 6.33
CA PRO A 72 8.95 9.28 5.20
C PRO A 72 10.27 9.98 5.51
N SER A 73 11.36 9.42 5.00
CA SER A 73 12.69 10.02 4.96
C SER A 73 13.01 10.53 3.55
N GLU A 74 13.97 11.44 3.42
CA GLU A 74 14.43 11.92 2.11
C GLU A 74 15.64 11.11 1.62
N ASN A 75 15.62 10.68 0.36
CA ASN A 75 16.78 10.07 -0.27
C ASN A 75 17.84 11.15 -0.54
N LYS A 76 19.02 11.01 0.05
CA LYS A 76 20.10 11.99 -0.08
C LYS A 76 20.49 12.29 -1.54
N ASN A 77 20.42 11.29 -2.42
CA ASN A 77 20.87 11.39 -3.80
C ASN A 77 19.77 11.92 -4.72
N THR A 78 18.55 11.41 -4.58
CA THR A 78 17.44 11.73 -5.50
C THR A 78 16.50 12.80 -4.97
N LYS A 79 16.65 13.21 -3.70
CA LYS A 79 15.74 14.11 -2.99
C LYS A 79 14.29 13.63 -2.92
N LYS A 80 14.04 12.36 -3.26
CA LYS A 80 12.71 11.75 -3.22
C LYS A 80 12.36 11.26 -1.82
N PRO A 81 11.12 11.48 -1.36
CA PRO A 81 10.66 10.93 -0.09
C PRO A 81 10.45 9.41 -0.22
N TYR A 82 10.71 8.68 0.87
CA TYR A 82 10.54 7.23 0.92
C TYR A 82 10.26 6.72 2.34
N TYR A 83 9.53 5.62 2.44
CA TYR A 83 9.36 4.84 3.66
C TYR A 83 10.37 3.68 3.69
N HIS A 84 10.87 3.34 4.89
CA HIS A 84 11.60 2.08 5.08
C HIS A 84 10.60 0.98 5.38
N VAL A 85 10.58 -0.06 4.57
CA VAL A 85 9.75 -1.24 4.77
C VAL A 85 10.66 -2.42 5.09
N VAL A 86 10.40 -3.13 6.17
CA VAL A 86 11.13 -4.32 6.60
C VAL A 86 10.16 -5.48 6.72
N LEU A 87 10.40 -6.51 5.93
CA LEU A 87 9.75 -7.81 6.08
C LEU A 87 10.53 -8.61 7.12
N ARG A 88 9.89 -8.98 8.22
CA ARG A 88 10.46 -9.90 9.20
C ARG A 88 10.00 -11.31 8.90
N SER A 89 10.96 -12.22 8.79
CA SER A 89 10.72 -13.66 8.65
C SER A 89 11.60 -14.43 9.63
N GLU A 90 11.27 -15.69 9.86
CA GLU A 90 12.08 -16.60 10.70
C GLU A 90 13.51 -16.76 10.18
N ASN A 91 13.71 -16.62 8.86
CA ASN A 91 15.00 -16.76 8.19
C ASN A 91 15.81 -15.44 8.11
N GLY A 92 15.33 -14.38 8.75
CA GLY A 92 15.97 -13.07 8.76
C GLY A 92 15.05 -11.94 8.31
N SER A 93 15.58 -10.72 8.37
CA SER A 93 14.87 -9.50 7.99
C SER A 93 15.42 -8.93 6.68
N SER A 94 14.55 -8.55 5.76
CA SER A 94 14.92 -7.88 4.51
C SER A 94 14.19 -6.54 4.42
N GLY A 95 14.96 -5.48 4.17
CA GLY A 95 14.46 -4.11 4.10
C GLY A 95 14.59 -3.49 2.71
N TYR A 96 13.65 -2.62 2.36
CA TYR A 96 13.70 -1.83 1.13
C TYR A 96 13.14 -0.43 1.32
N LYS A 97 13.45 0.45 0.36
CA LYS A 97 12.87 1.80 0.30
C LYS A 97 11.63 1.76 -0.58
N LEU A 98 10.52 2.24 -0.05
CA LEU A 98 9.27 2.41 -0.76
C LEU A 98 9.09 3.89 -1.09
N TYR A 99 8.98 4.24 -2.37
CA TYR A 99 8.75 5.61 -2.80
C TYR A 99 7.46 6.18 -2.19
N ALA A 100 7.55 7.38 -1.60
CA ALA A 100 6.43 8.01 -0.92
C ALA A 100 5.59 8.86 -1.88
N PHE A 101 4.82 8.19 -2.75
CA PHE A 101 3.89 8.84 -3.68
C PHE A 101 2.61 9.34 -2.98
N LYS A 102 1.80 10.17 -3.66
CA LYS A 102 0.59 10.73 -3.04
C LYS A 102 -0.41 9.61 -2.70
N GLY A 103 -0.85 9.56 -1.45
CA GLY A 103 -1.82 8.56 -0.98
C GLY A 103 -1.20 7.28 -0.39
N VAL A 104 0.11 7.02 -0.56
CA VAL A 104 0.73 5.83 0.05
C VAL A 104 0.66 5.85 1.58
N GLU A 105 0.68 7.03 2.20
CA GLU A 105 0.54 7.17 3.65
C GLU A 105 -0.84 6.68 4.11
N LYS A 106 -1.89 6.93 3.33
CA LYS A 106 -3.24 6.43 3.61
C LYS A 106 -3.27 4.90 3.56
N ILE A 107 -2.62 4.31 2.55
CA ILE A 107 -2.47 2.84 2.44
C ILE A 107 -1.73 2.27 3.66
N ILE A 108 -0.61 2.88 4.06
CA ILE A 108 0.20 2.45 5.21
C ILE A 108 -0.60 2.56 6.53
N LYS A 109 -1.29 3.69 6.76
CA LYS A 109 -2.12 3.89 7.97
C LYS A 109 -3.23 2.86 8.04
N THR A 110 -3.94 2.67 6.94
CA THR A 110 -5.02 1.67 6.81
C THR A 110 -4.51 0.27 7.20
N TYR A 111 -3.33 -0.10 6.72
CA TYR A 111 -2.76 -1.41 6.99
C TYR A 111 -2.20 -1.59 8.41
N ILE A 112 -1.43 -0.62 8.91
CA ILE A 112 -0.74 -0.72 10.21
C ILE A 112 -1.69 -0.42 11.37
N MET A 113 -2.48 0.65 11.27
CA MET A 113 -3.26 1.17 12.40
C MET A 113 -4.60 0.46 12.53
N ASP A 114 -5.25 0.14 11.41
CA ASP A 114 -6.59 -0.42 11.43
C ASP A 114 -6.62 -1.95 11.22
N GLY A 115 -5.46 -2.58 10.99
CA GLY A 115 -5.35 -4.02 10.71
C GLY A 115 -6.12 -4.46 9.46
N LYS A 116 -6.43 -3.51 8.57
CA LYS A 116 -7.31 -3.70 7.40
C LYS A 116 -6.64 -4.49 6.28
N ARG A 117 -7.47 -5.10 5.44
CA ARG A 117 -7.03 -5.82 4.22
C ARG A 117 -6.80 -4.81 3.10
N VAL A 118 -5.71 -4.97 2.35
CA VAL A 118 -5.43 -4.18 1.15
C VAL A 118 -5.38 -5.15 -0.03
N GLU A 119 -6.30 -4.98 -0.98
CA GLU A 119 -6.42 -5.81 -2.18
C GLU A 119 -6.13 -4.98 -3.42
N LEU A 120 -4.88 -4.52 -3.47
CA LEU A 120 -4.38 -3.74 -4.60
C LEU A 120 -3.53 -4.61 -5.51
N ASP A 121 -3.71 -4.41 -6.82
CA ASP A 121 -2.88 -5.01 -7.86
C ASP A 121 -2.36 -3.91 -8.78
N LEU A 122 -1.03 -3.73 -8.80
CA LEU A 122 -0.40 -2.66 -9.55
C LEU A 122 -0.64 -2.77 -11.06
N HIS A 123 -0.78 -3.99 -11.61
CA HIS A 123 -1.06 -4.18 -13.03
C HIS A 123 -2.45 -3.69 -13.36
N VAL A 124 -3.45 -4.04 -12.55
CA VAL A 124 -4.83 -3.57 -12.71
C VAL A 124 -4.89 -2.04 -12.60
N LEU A 125 -4.20 -1.45 -11.62
CA LEU A 125 -4.13 0.00 -11.48
C LEU A 125 -3.47 0.66 -12.70
N LYS A 126 -2.41 0.07 -13.25
CA LYS A 126 -1.74 0.56 -14.45
C LYS A 126 -2.64 0.48 -15.68
N GLU A 127 -3.37 -0.61 -15.87
CA GLU A 127 -4.34 -0.77 -16.96
C GLU A 127 -5.46 0.27 -16.85
N LYS A 128 -6.09 0.38 -15.67
CA LYS A 128 -7.11 1.40 -15.38
C LYS A 128 -6.58 2.83 -15.58
N ALA A 129 -5.32 3.10 -15.23
CA ALA A 129 -4.67 4.39 -15.49
C ALA A 129 -4.40 4.63 -16.98
N SER A 130 -4.14 3.59 -17.76
CA SER A 130 -3.88 3.69 -19.21
C SER A 130 -5.15 3.82 -20.05
N GLN A 131 -6.29 3.37 -19.52
CA GLN A 131 -7.61 3.50 -20.15
C GLN A 131 -8.15 4.94 -20.01
N ASN A 132 -7.58 5.91 -20.73
CA ASN A 132 -8.27 7.11 -21.27
C ASN A 132 -7.25 8.00 -22.01
N ASN A 133 -7.04 7.66 -23.28
CA ASN A 133 -6.76 8.56 -24.41
C ASN A 133 -7.68 8.12 -25.57
N ALA A 134 -8.97 7.92 -25.29
CA ALA A 134 -10.00 7.60 -26.27
C ALA A 134 -11.22 8.48 -26.01
#